data_AF-A0A842WW33-F1
#
_entry.id   AF-A0A842WW33-F1
#
_cell.length_a   1.000
_cell.length_b   1.000
_cell.length_c   1.000
_cell.angle_alpha   90.00
_cell.angle_beta   90.00
_cell.angle_gamma   90.00
#
_symmetry.space_group_name_H-M   'P 1'
#
loop_
_entity.id
_entity.type
_entity.pdbx_description
1 polymer ?
#
loop_
_entity_poly.entity_id
_entity_poly.type
_entity_poly.pdbx_seq_one_letter_code
_entity_poly.pdbx_strand_id
1 'polypeptide(L)'
;MTDKTLSIDIRKDLFGANEDAASFNAALFKKHGIIAIDIMGSVGTGKTQLIEALCEKISQKYKILMFAGDLATTIDADRVASHGVDTVQINTGTACHLDARMIRVALDEVDLTKYQVVFIENVGNLICPAGYSLGVDKKIVVVSVTEGPYMVKKHPLTIKRSDMVVINKVDLAEAIGFDIASLIEDVREVDATIPVFSVSSKTGEGIDKLLEALGL
;
A
#
# COMPACT_ATOMS: atom_id res chain seq x y z
N MET A 1 -43.10 -26.16 16.93
CA MET A 1 -41.79 -25.51 17.10
C MET A 1 -41.44 -24.92 15.74
N THR A 2 -41.43 -23.60 15.62
CA THR A 2 -41.08 -22.92 14.38
C THR A 2 -39.57 -22.85 14.29
N ASP A 3 -38.99 -23.63 13.37
CA ASP A 3 -37.57 -23.51 13.02
C ASP A 3 -37.31 -22.09 12.49
N LYS A 4 -36.59 -21.30 13.28
CA LYS A 4 -36.06 -20.01 12.85
C LYS A 4 -34.74 -20.27 12.11
N THR A 5 -34.80 -20.39 10.80
CA THR A 5 -33.60 -20.38 9.96
C THR A 5 -33.16 -18.94 9.75
N LEU A 6 -31.99 -18.57 10.28
CA LEU A 6 -31.35 -17.28 10.01
C LEU A 6 -30.42 -17.44 8.81
N SER A 7 -30.69 -16.71 7.73
CA SER A 7 -29.74 -16.59 6.61
C SER A 7 -28.75 -15.48 6.96
N ILE A 8 -27.53 -15.86 7.36
CA ILE A 8 -26.43 -14.92 7.64
C ILE A 8 -25.64 -14.75 6.35
N ASP A 9 -25.71 -13.56 5.75
CA ASP A 9 -24.82 -13.19 4.65
C ASP A 9 -23.47 -12.76 5.24
N ILE A 10 -22.58 -13.73 5.40
CA ILE A 10 -21.24 -13.56 6.00
C ILE A 10 -20.45 -12.43 5.32
N ARG A 11 -20.69 -12.19 4.02
CA ARG A 11 -20.02 -11.09 3.30
C ARG A 11 -20.50 -9.74 3.82
N LYS A 12 -21.80 -9.57 4.05
CA LYS A 12 -22.37 -8.29 4.46
C LYS A 12 -21.95 -7.90 5.89
N ASP A 13 -21.85 -8.86 6.80
CA ASP A 13 -21.45 -8.59 8.20
C ASP A 13 -19.95 -8.36 8.37
N LEU A 14 -19.08 -9.09 7.66
CA LEU A 14 -17.63 -8.87 7.75
C LEU A 14 -17.18 -7.61 7.01
N PHE A 15 -17.68 -7.38 5.78
CA PHE A 15 -17.31 -6.19 5.01
C PHE A 15 -17.98 -4.92 5.56
N GLY A 16 -19.20 -5.00 6.10
CA GLY A 16 -19.84 -3.86 6.73
C GLY A 16 -18.99 -3.23 7.84
N ALA A 17 -18.46 -4.06 8.75
CA ALA A 17 -17.59 -3.57 9.82
C ALA A 17 -16.25 -3.01 9.32
N ASN A 18 -15.68 -3.54 8.23
CA ASN A 18 -14.48 -2.97 7.63
C ASN A 18 -14.75 -1.63 6.94
N GLU A 19 -15.83 -1.52 6.18
CA GLU A 19 -16.20 -0.29 5.48
C GLU A 19 -16.58 0.83 6.45
N ASP A 20 -17.23 0.51 7.56
CA ASP A 20 -17.50 1.47 8.64
C ASP A 20 -16.20 1.99 9.25
N ALA A 21 -15.23 1.10 9.52
CA ALA A 21 -13.91 1.49 10.01
C ALA A 21 -13.12 2.28 8.97
N ALA A 22 -13.17 1.91 7.69
CA ALA A 22 -12.50 2.62 6.60
C ALA A 22 -13.07 4.03 6.44
N SER A 23 -14.39 4.17 6.52
CA SER A 23 -15.08 5.47 6.47
C SER A 23 -14.68 6.36 7.65
N PHE A 24 -14.55 5.78 8.85
CA PHE A 24 -14.05 6.48 10.02
C PHE A 24 -12.59 6.95 9.84
N ASN A 25 -11.70 6.06 9.39
CA ASN A 25 -10.29 6.39 9.15
C ASN A 25 -10.16 7.51 8.11
N ALA A 26 -10.88 7.41 6.99
CA ALA A 26 -10.88 8.43 5.95
C ALA A 26 -11.36 9.80 6.48
N ALA A 27 -12.42 9.82 7.29
CA ALA A 27 -12.88 11.04 7.93
C ALA A 27 -11.84 11.63 8.89
N LEU A 28 -11.08 10.77 9.60
CA LEU A 28 -10.04 11.20 10.52
C LEU A 28 -8.83 11.77 9.77
N PHE A 29 -8.31 11.08 8.75
CA PHE A 29 -7.22 11.60 7.90
C PHE A 29 -7.61 12.95 7.28
N LYS A 30 -8.82 13.03 6.71
CA LYS A 30 -9.34 14.28 6.14
C LYS A 30 -9.46 15.40 7.17
N LYS A 31 -9.95 15.11 8.38
CA LYS A 31 -10.05 16.09 9.47
C LYS A 31 -8.69 16.68 9.84
N HIS A 32 -7.63 15.88 9.78
CA HIS A 32 -6.26 16.30 10.09
C HIS A 32 -5.48 16.81 8.86
N GLY A 33 -6.08 16.79 7.66
CA GLY A 33 -5.42 17.20 6.42
C GLY A 33 -4.26 16.27 6.04
N ILE A 34 -4.33 14.99 6.43
CA ILE A 34 -3.32 13.98 6.15
C ILE A 34 -3.57 13.37 4.78
N ILE A 35 -2.52 13.24 3.97
CA ILE A 35 -2.51 12.41 2.77
C ILE A 35 -2.12 10.99 3.19
N ALA A 36 -3.07 10.07 3.19
CA ALA A 36 -2.87 8.68 3.58
C ALA A 36 -2.72 7.77 2.36
N ILE A 37 -1.68 6.93 2.34
CA ILE A 37 -1.31 6.12 1.18
C ILE A 37 -1.08 4.67 1.62
N ASP A 38 -1.86 3.74 1.08
CA ASP A 38 -1.68 2.28 1.24
C ASP A 38 -0.74 1.76 0.15
N ILE A 39 0.36 1.12 0.55
CA ILE A 39 1.39 0.58 -0.32
C ILE A 39 1.34 -0.95 -0.22
N MET A 40 0.78 -1.56 -1.26
CA MET A 40 0.61 -3.01 -1.39
C MET A 40 1.62 -3.58 -2.38
N GLY A 41 1.82 -4.89 -2.35
CA GLY A 41 2.72 -5.59 -3.27
C GLY A 41 3.09 -6.96 -2.74
N SER A 42 3.72 -7.81 -3.55
CA SER A 42 4.24 -9.10 -3.07
C SER A 42 5.39 -8.89 -2.08
N VAL A 43 5.77 -9.98 -1.40
CA VAL A 43 7.04 -10.02 -0.68
C VAL A 43 8.19 -9.71 -1.66
N GLY A 44 9.09 -8.81 -1.27
CA GLY A 44 10.30 -8.52 -2.03
C GLY A 44 10.12 -7.60 -3.24
N THR A 45 8.95 -6.99 -3.48
CA THR A 45 8.79 -5.99 -4.57
C THR A 45 9.47 -4.66 -4.27
N GLY A 46 9.87 -4.45 -3.01
CA GLY A 46 10.60 -3.26 -2.56
C GLY A 46 9.69 -2.16 -1.98
N LYS A 47 8.56 -2.52 -1.36
CA LYS A 47 7.64 -1.60 -0.67
C LYS A 47 8.36 -0.74 0.37
N THR A 48 9.08 -1.36 1.30
CA THR A 48 9.90 -0.65 2.31
C THR A 48 10.90 0.30 1.66
N GLN A 49 11.64 -0.17 0.64
CA GLN A 49 12.65 0.65 -0.03
C GLN A 49 12.04 1.81 -0.83
N LEU A 50 10.85 1.61 -1.39
CA LEU A 50 10.10 2.69 -2.02
C LEU A 50 9.72 3.76 -0.98
N ILE A 51 9.24 3.35 0.19
CA ILE A 51 8.91 4.28 1.29
C ILE A 51 10.17 5.02 1.77
N GLU A 52 11.29 4.32 1.96
CA GLU A 52 12.59 4.94 2.30
C GLU A 52 12.94 6.04 1.28
N ALA A 53 12.92 5.71 -0.03
CA ALA A 53 13.26 6.64 -1.10
C ALA A 53 12.30 7.85 -1.19
N LEU A 54 11.00 7.65 -0.94
CA LEU A 54 10.03 8.74 -0.84
C LEU A 54 10.34 9.62 0.37
N CYS A 55 10.55 9.03 1.55
CA CYS A 55 10.84 9.75 2.79
C CYS A 55 12.12 10.58 2.70
N GLU A 56 13.18 10.06 2.08
CA GLU A 56 14.43 10.81 1.85
C GLU A 56 14.18 12.12 1.08
N LYS A 57 13.25 12.10 0.12
CA LYS A 57 12.93 13.27 -0.71
C LYS A 57 12.04 14.28 -0.02
N ILE A 58 11.12 13.83 0.83
CA ILE A 58 10.03 14.68 1.34
C ILE A 58 10.02 14.94 2.85
N SER A 59 10.84 14.25 3.65
CA SER A 59 10.92 14.39 5.12
C SER A 59 11.34 15.79 5.61
N GLN A 60 12.05 16.56 4.79
CA GLN A 60 12.40 17.95 5.11
C GLN A 60 11.21 18.91 4.97
N LYS A 61 10.21 18.56 4.16
CA LYS A 61 9.03 19.37 3.86
C LYS A 61 7.80 18.90 4.64
N TYR A 62 7.68 17.60 4.87
CA TYR A 62 6.52 17.00 5.52
C TYR A 62 6.90 16.23 6.78
N LYS A 63 5.99 16.26 7.76
CA LYS A 63 6.01 15.31 8.87
C LYS A 63 5.30 14.03 8.46
N ILE A 64 6.05 12.93 8.51
CA ILE A 64 5.65 11.64 7.96
C ILE A 64 5.50 10.64 9.11
N LEU A 65 4.45 9.84 9.04
CA LEU A 65 4.26 8.65 9.86
C LEU A 65 4.15 7.42 8.94
N MET A 66 4.76 6.31 9.34
CA MET A 66 4.57 5.02 8.68
C MET A 66 3.89 4.02 9.62
N PHE A 67 2.86 3.34 9.13
CA PHE A 67 2.37 2.09 9.71
C PHE A 67 2.97 0.92 8.93
N ALA A 68 3.71 0.04 9.60
CA ALA A 68 4.31 -1.15 9.00
C ALA A 68 3.49 -2.40 9.34
N GLY A 69 2.80 -2.96 8.35
CA GLY A 69 2.05 -4.20 8.50
C GLY A 69 2.91 -5.42 8.18
N ASP A 70 3.33 -6.16 9.20
CA ASP A 70 4.05 -7.41 9.05
C ASP A 70 3.53 -8.46 10.04
N LEU A 71 3.81 -9.73 9.78
CA LEU A 71 3.33 -10.84 10.60
C LEU A 71 3.89 -10.76 12.03
N ALA A 72 5.18 -10.42 12.18
CA ALA A 72 5.83 -10.49 13.49
C ALA A 72 7.11 -9.64 13.69
N THR A 73 7.70 -9.05 12.66
CA THR A 73 9.00 -8.36 12.79
C THR A 73 8.86 -6.85 12.73
N THR A 74 9.81 -6.13 13.32
CA THR A 74 9.92 -4.66 13.25
C THR A 74 10.87 -4.19 12.15
N ILE A 75 11.37 -5.12 11.30
CA ILE A 75 12.48 -4.85 10.37
C ILE A 75 12.15 -3.67 9.46
N ASP A 76 10.94 -3.64 8.88
CA ASP A 76 10.54 -2.58 7.96
C ASP A 76 10.32 -1.23 8.68
N ALA A 77 9.75 -1.26 9.88
CA ALA A 77 9.60 -0.07 10.72
C ALA A 77 10.96 0.51 11.13
N ASP A 78 11.88 -0.31 11.65
CA ASP A 78 13.20 0.12 12.10
C ASP A 78 14.03 0.72 10.96
N ARG A 79 13.91 0.13 9.77
CA ARG A 79 14.54 0.63 8.55
C ARG A 79 14.07 2.03 8.19
N VAL A 80 12.76 2.26 8.10
CA VAL A 80 12.21 3.58 7.77
C VAL A 80 12.46 4.60 8.89
N ALA A 81 12.42 4.17 10.15
CA ALA A 81 12.74 5.01 11.31
C ALA A 81 14.17 5.57 11.26
N SER A 82 15.11 4.83 10.67
CA SER A 82 16.50 5.29 10.49
C SER A 82 16.63 6.53 9.59
N HIS A 83 15.59 6.86 8.81
CA HIS A 83 15.49 8.09 8.01
C HIS A 83 14.85 9.26 8.78
N GLY A 84 14.64 9.14 10.10
CA GLY A 84 14.07 10.19 10.94
C GLY A 84 12.53 10.32 10.81
N VAL A 85 11.87 9.25 10.39
CA VAL A 85 10.42 9.14 10.24
C VAL A 85 9.84 8.42 11.46
N ASP A 86 8.68 8.86 11.97
CA ASP A 86 8.00 8.15 13.04
C ASP A 86 7.32 6.89 12.47
N THR A 87 7.44 5.76 13.17
CA THR A 87 6.95 4.47 12.67
C THR A 87 6.17 3.73 13.75
N VAL A 88 5.09 3.05 13.35
CA VAL A 88 4.30 2.16 14.21
C VAL A 88 4.19 0.79 13.55
N GLN A 89 4.68 -0.24 14.25
CA GLN A 89 4.54 -1.63 13.82
C GLN A 89 3.12 -2.14 14.12
N ILE A 90 2.47 -2.73 13.12
CA ILE A 90 1.21 -3.45 13.25
C ILE A 90 1.48 -4.93 13.03
N ASN A 91 1.51 -5.69 14.12
CA ASN A 91 1.69 -7.15 14.06
C ASN A 91 0.36 -7.81 13.67
N THR A 92 0.30 -8.34 12.44
CA THR A 92 -0.91 -8.98 11.90
C THR A 92 -1.06 -10.43 12.36
N GLY A 93 -0.02 -11.00 12.99
CA GLY A 93 0.02 -12.39 13.44
C GLY A 93 0.00 -13.34 12.24
N THR A 94 -1.15 -13.93 11.96
CA THR A 94 -1.35 -14.85 10.83
C THR A 94 -2.15 -14.24 9.68
N ALA A 95 -2.62 -13.00 9.81
CA ALA A 95 -3.42 -12.35 8.78
C ALA A 95 -2.57 -11.94 7.56
N CYS A 96 -3.07 -12.25 6.37
CA CYS A 96 -2.41 -11.99 5.08
C CYS A 96 -2.60 -10.56 4.54
N HIS A 97 -3.23 -9.67 5.30
CA HIS A 97 -3.54 -8.29 4.92
C HIS A 97 -3.75 -7.43 6.17
N LEU A 98 -3.64 -6.11 6.00
CA LEU A 98 -4.22 -5.13 6.92
C LEU A 98 -5.68 -4.87 6.57
N ASP A 99 -6.49 -4.62 7.59
CA ASP A 99 -7.87 -4.14 7.45
C ASP A 99 -8.05 -2.78 8.16
N ALA A 100 -9.14 -2.09 7.89
CA ALA A 100 -9.35 -0.74 8.43
C ALA A 100 -9.48 -0.71 9.96
N ARG A 101 -9.87 -1.81 10.61
CA ARG A 101 -10.01 -1.88 12.07
C ARG A 101 -8.64 -1.92 12.73
N MET A 102 -7.70 -2.64 12.13
CA MET A 102 -6.29 -2.64 12.56
C MET A 102 -5.69 -1.23 12.46
N ILE A 103 -5.93 -0.54 11.33
CA ILE A 103 -5.48 0.85 11.16
C ILE A 103 -6.13 1.76 12.19
N ARG A 104 -7.43 1.64 12.42
CA ARG A 104 -8.14 2.45 13.42
C ARG A 104 -7.50 2.34 14.81
N VAL A 105 -7.22 1.11 15.26
CA VAL A 105 -6.55 0.88 16.55
C VAL A 105 -5.18 1.54 16.57
N ALA A 106 -4.42 1.44 15.48
CA ALA A 106 -3.10 2.08 15.38
C ALA A 106 -3.18 3.62 15.36
N LEU A 107 -4.25 4.20 14.80
CA LEU A 107 -4.50 5.64 14.81
C LEU A 107 -4.80 6.18 16.21
N ASP A 108 -5.40 5.37 17.10
CA ASP A 108 -5.68 5.77 18.49
C ASP A 108 -4.40 5.90 19.34
N GLU A 109 -3.29 5.27 18.92
CA GLU A 109 -2.00 5.28 19.63
C GLU A 109 -1.08 6.43 19.22
N VAL A 110 -1.48 7.26 18.24
CA VAL A 110 -0.66 8.34 17.69
C VAL A 110 -1.36 9.69 17.74
N ASP A 111 -0.59 10.75 17.99
CA ASP A 111 -1.08 12.12 17.84
C ASP A 111 -1.01 12.55 16.37
N LEU A 112 -2.12 12.36 15.65
CA LEU A 112 -2.24 12.69 14.23
C LEU A 112 -2.05 14.18 13.91
N THR A 113 -2.13 15.08 14.89
CA THR A 113 -1.90 16.52 14.65
C THR A 113 -0.47 16.85 14.24
N LYS A 114 0.46 15.90 14.43
CA LYS A 114 1.88 16.06 14.09
C LYS A 114 2.21 15.75 12.65
N TYR A 115 1.36 15.03 11.93
CA TYR A 115 1.68 14.44 10.63
C TYR A 115 0.88 15.06 9.50
N GLN A 116 1.46 15.03 8.31
CA GLN A 116 0.86 15.52 7.07
C GLN A 116 0.76 14.40 6.02
N VAL A 117 1.63 13.40 6.12
CA VAL A 117 1.65 12.23 5.24
C VAL A 117 1.68 10.97 6.09
N VAL A 118 0.83 10.01 5.75
CA VAL A 118 0.83 8.68 6.36
C VAL A 118 1.06 7.64 5.27
N PHE A 119 2.14 6.89 5.37
CA PHE A 119 2.36 5.69 4.57
C PHE A 119 1.90 4.46 5.37
N ILE A 120 1.15 3.58 4.73
CA ILE A 120 0.77 2.29 5.29
C ILE A 120 1.41 1.23 4.41
N GLU A 121 2.46 0.58 4.90
CA GLU A 121 2.98 -0.60 4.22
C GLU A 121 2.10 -1.81 4.56
N ASN A 122 1.42 -2.34 3.55
CA ASN A 122 0.59 -3.53 3.72
C ASN A 122 1.44 -4.80 3.74
N VAL A 123 0.84 -5.90 4.21
CA VAL A 123 1.47 -7.22 4.19
C VAL A 123 1.85 -7.59 2.76
N GLY A 124 3.00 -8.25 2.58
CA GLY A 124 3.50 -8.69 1.28
C GLY A 124 2.60 -9.74 0.61
N ASN A 125 1.52 -9.30 -0.04
CA ASN A 125 0.51 -10.15 -0.66
C ASN A 125 -0.23 -9.38 -1.77
N LEU A 126 -0.35 -9.98 -2.96
CA LEU A 126 -1.06 -9.38 -4.10
C LEU A 126 -2.52 -9.85 -4.25
N ILE A 127 -3.06 -10.63 -3.31
CA ILE A 127 -4.40 -11.20 -3.39
C ILE A 127 -5.28 -10.64 -2.26
N CYS A 128 -4.93 -10.91 -1.00
CA CYS A 128 -5.77 -10.56 0.14
C CYS A 128 -6.05 -9.05 0.24
N PRO A 129 -5.04 -8.15 0.15
CA PRO A 129 -5.24 -6.71 0.40
C PRO A 129 -6.20 -6.02 -0.58
N ALA A 130 -6.38 -6.57 -1.78
CA ALA A 130 -7.34 -6.04 -2.75
C ALA A 130 -8.78 -6.08 -2.22
N GLY A 131 -9.09 -6.98 -1.29
CA GLY A 131 -10.42 -7.13 -0.69
C GLY A 131 -10.82 -6.03 0.29
N TYR A 132 -9.85 -5.26 0.83
CA TYR A 132 -10.04 -4.47 2.03
C TYR A 132 -9.70 -2.99 1.78
N SER A 133 -10.65 -2.11 2.09
CA SER A 133 -10.38 -0.68 2.18
C SER A 133 -9.78 -0.37 3.55
N LEU A 134 -8.78 0.50 3.59
CA LEU A 134 -8.16 1.01 4.82
C LEU A 134 -8.67 2.41 5.20
N GLY A 135 -9.40 3.08 4.30
CA GLY A 135 -9.80 4.48 4.44
C GLY A 135 -8.71 5.48 4.05
N VAL A 136 -7.85 5.12 3.09
CA VAL A 136 -6.75 5.96 2.58
C VAL A 136 -7.16 6.77 1.35
N ASP A 137 -6.41 7.83 1.02
CA ASP A 137 -6.61 8.64 -0.18
C ASP A 137 -6.14 7.94 -1.46
N LYS A 138 -5.06 7.17 -1.36
CA LYS A 138 -4.46 6.45 -2.49
C LYS A 138 -4.03 5.05 -2.09
N LYS A 139 -4.30 4.10 -2.98
CA LYS A 139 -3.82 2.72 -2.91
C LYS A 139 -2.87 2.46 -4.07
N ILE A 140 -1.62 2.18 -3.74
CA ILE A 140 -0.53 1.89 -4.67
C ILE A 140 -0.28 0.39 -4.69
N VAL A 141 -0.18 -0.19 -5.89
CA VAL A 141 0.32 -1.55 -6.07
C VAL A 141 1.75 -1.50 -6.59
N VAL A 142 2.69 -2.00 -5.80
CA VAL A 142 4.09 -2.14 -6.18
C VAL A 142 4.32 -3.55 -6.72
N VAL A 143 4.63 -3.63 -8.01
CA VAL A 143 5.17 -4.82 -8.67
C VAL A 143 6.64 -4.59 -9.00
N SER A 144 7.38 -5.65 -9.31
CA SER A 144 8.80 -5.57 -9.65
C SER A 144 9.14 -6.44 -10.85
N VAL A 145 10.09 -5.98 -11.65
CA VAL A 145 10.65 -6.75 -12.79
C VAL A 145 11.22 -8.11 -12.36
N THR A 146 11.59 -8.28 -11.08
CA THR A 146 12.13 -9.54 -10.55
C THR A 146 11.06 -10.60 -10.24
N GLU A 147 9.77 -10.26 -10.28
CA GLU A 147 8.69 -11.23 -10.05
C GLU A 147 8.38 -12.08 -11.29
N GLY A 148 8.96 -11.74 -12.44
CA GLY A 148 8.77 -12.42 -13.71
C GLY A 148 7.51 -11.98 -14.46
N PRO A 149 7.29 -12.52 -15.67
CA PRO A 149 6.18 -12.12 -16.53
C PRO A 149 4.82 -12.59 -16.00
N TYR A 150 3.74 -11.98 -16.48
CA TYR A 150 2.34 -12.32 -16.20
C TYR A 150 1.84 -12.04 -14.79
N MET A 151 2.64 -11.44 -13.90
CA MET A 151 2.20 -11.15 -12.52
C MET A 151 0.95 -10.27 -12.47
N VAL A 152 0.87 -9.28 -13.35
CA VAL A 152 -0.31 -8.41 -13.50
C VAL A 152 -1.51 -9.20 -14.01
N LYS A 153 -1.32 -9.99 -15.08
CA LYS A 153 -2.37 -10.86 -15.67
C LYS A 153 -2.92 -11.89 -14.67
N LYS A 154 -2.10 -12.37 -13.74
CA LYS A 154 -2.50 -13.32 -12.69
C LYS A 154 -3.25 -12.65 -11.53
N HIS A 155 -3.12 -11.34 -11.34
CA HIS A 155 -3.70 -10.62 -10.21
C HIS A 155 -4.52 -9.39 -10.65
N PRO A 156 -5.46 -9.53 -11.60
CA PRO A 156 -6.13 -8.38 -12.21
C PRO A 156 -7.02 -7.60 -11.23
N LEU A 157 -7.56 -8.27 -10.21
CA LEU A 157 -8.41 -7.63 -9.21
C LEU A 157 -7.66 -6.56 -8.41
N THR A 158 -6.39 -6.82 -8.09
CA THR A 158 -5.56 -5.95 -7.27
C THR A 158 -5.22 -4.66 -8.00
N ILE A 159 -4.93 -4.78 -9.30
CA ILE A 159 -4.72 -3.63 -10.19
C ILE A 159 -6.00 -2.80 -10.31
N LYS A 160 -7.14 -3.43 -10.59
CA LYS A 160 -8.45 -2.75 -10.72
C LYS A 160 -8.93 -2.06 -9.45
N ARG A 161 -8.41 -2.46 -8.30
CA ARG A 161 -8.76 -1.88 -6.98
C ARG A 161 -7.68 -0.97 -6.43
N SER A 162 -6.70 -0.60 -7.25
CA SER A 162 -5.67 0.37 -6.91
C SER A 162 -5.85 1.67 -7.68
N ASP A 163 -5.28 2.75 -7.18
CA ASP A 163 -5.28 4.05 -7.83
C ASP A 163 -4.08 4.24 -8.77
N MET A 164 -3.02 3.46 -8.57
CA MET A 164 -1.82 3.49 -9.38
C MET A 164 -0.98 2.21 -9.24
N VAL A 165 -0.21 1.91 -10.27
CA VAL A 165 0.76 0.82 -10.29
C VAL A 165 2.17 1.38 -10.34
N VAL A 166 3.05 0.87 -9.49
CA VAL A 166 4.48 1.16 -9.50
C VAL A 166 5.22 -0.09 -9.93
N ILE A 167 5.97 0.00 -11.03
CA ILE A 167 6.88 -1.04 -11.51
C ILE A 167 8.27 -0.70 -10.98
N ASN A 168 8.71 -1.41 -9.94
CA ASN A 168 9.96 -1.16 -9.23
C ASN A 168 11.12 -2.03 -9.73
N LYS A 169 12.33 -1.64 -9.34
CA LYS A 169 13.61 -2.27 -9.68
C LYS A 169 13.93 -2.24 -11.17
N VAL A 170 13.51 -1.19 -11.87
CA VAL A 170 13.77 -1.04 -13.31
C VAL A 170 15.27 -0.99 -13.64
N ASP A 171 16.11 -0.63 -12.66
CA ASP A 171 17.57 -0.70 -12.75
C ASP A 171 18.11 -2.13 -13.00
N LEU A 172 17.32 -3.16 -12.71
CA LEU A 172 17.70 -4.55 -12.95
C LEU A 172 17.22 -5.08 -14.31
N ALA A 173 16.34 -4.37 -15.02
CA ALA A 173 15.66 -4.88 -16.20
C ALA A 173 16.64 -5.34 -17.29
N GLU A 174 17.68 -4.55 -17.58
CA GLU A 174 18.72 -4.92 -18.54
C GLU A 174 19.49 -6.17 -18.10
N ALA A 175 19.89 -6.23 -16.84
CA ALA A 175 20.68 -7.33 -16.29
C ALA A 175 19.96 -8.69 -16.33
N ILE A 176 18.63 -8.68 -16.27
CA ILE A 176 17.80 -9.90 -16.33
C ILE A 176 17.09 -10.08 -17.68
N GLY A 177 17.33 -9.19 -18.66
CA GLY A 177 16.67 -9.22 -19.97
C GLY A 177 15.14 -9.09 -19.90
N PHE A 178 14.63 -8.30 -18.96
CA PHE A 178 13.19 -8.10 -18.76
C PHE A 178 12.69 -6.88 -19.54
N ASP A 179 11.63 -7.07 -20.34
CA ASP A 179 10.97 -5.98 -21.05
C ASP A 179 9.92 -5.30 -20.17
N ILE A 180 10.25 -4.11 -19.67
CA ILE A 180 9.33 -3.28 -18.86
C ILE A 180 8.08 -2.91 -19.66
N ALA A 181 8.18 -2.70 -20.97
CA ALA A 181 7.04 -2.30 -21.80
C ALA A 181 5.97 -3.39 -21.82
N SER A 182 6.36 -4.66 -21.93
CA SER A 182 5.43 -5.79 -21.84
C SER A 182 4.63 -5.82 -20.53
N LEU A 183 5.24 -5.45 -19.40
CA LEU A 183 4.53 -5.40 -18.11
C LEU A 183 3.57 -4.20 -18.04
N ILE A 184 3.92 -3.07 -18.67
CA ILE A 184 3.00 -1.93 -18.81
C ILE A 184 1.81 -2.32 -19.68
N GLU A 185 2.02 -3.04 -20.78
CA GLU A 185 0.95 -3.56 -21.64
C GLU A 185 0.02 -4.50 -20.87
N ASP A 186 0.57 -5.41 -20.05
CA ASP A 186 -0.22 -6.25 -19.15
C ASP A 186 -1.12 -5.40 -18.22
N VAL A 187 -0.60 -4.30 -17.66
CA VAL A 187 -1.40 -3.37 -16.83
C VAL A 187 -2.51 -2.74 -17.67
N ARG A 188 -2.20 -2.30 -18.89
CA ARG A 188 -3.16 -1.65 -19.80
C ARG A 188 -4.27 -2.60 -20.26
N GLU A 189 -3.99 -3.89 -20.40
CA GLU A 189 -5.01 -4.91 -20.66
C GLU A 189 -6.00 -5.05 -19.49
N VAL A 190 -5.53 -4.88 -18.26
CA VAL A 190 -6.36 -4.99 -17.04
C VAL A 190 -7.12 -3.69 -16.76
N ASP A 191 -6.43 -2.54 -16.88
CA ASP A 191 -6.95 -1.19 -16.74
C ASP A 191 -6.20 -0.23 -17.68
N ALA A 192 -6.90 0.24 -18.71
CA ALA A 192 -6.32 1.08 -19.75
C ALA A 192 -5.90 2.48 -19.26
N THR A 193 -6.43 2.94 -18.11
CA THR A 193 -6.33 4.33 -17.65
C THR A 193 -5.52 4.52 -16.38
N ILE A 194 -5.29 3.45 -15.62
CA ILE A 194 -4.57 3.54 -14.35
C ILE A 194 -3.16 4.14 -14.54
N PRO A 195 -2.74 5.13 -13.74
CA PRO A 195 -1.36 5.63 -13.77
C PRO A 195 -0.36 4.51 -13.50
N VAL A 196 0.72 4.47 -14.30
CA VAL A 196 1.81 3.50 -14.15
C VAL A 196 3.13 4.24 -14.07
N PHE A 197 3.93 3.93 -13.05
CA PHE A 197 5.23 4.55 -12.83
C PHE A 197 6.33 3.49 -12.80
N SER A 198 7.27 3.61 -13.72
CA SER A 198 8.53 2.85 -13.71
C SER A 198 9.51 3.55 -12.79
N VAL A 199 9.96 2.85 -11.73
CA VAL A 199 10.85 3.42 -10.72
C VAL A 199 11.97 2.47 -10.35
N SER A 200 13.09 3.03 -9.90
CA SER A 200 14.08 2.31 -9.12
C SER A 200 14.19 2.99 -7.76
N SER A 201 13.69 2.30 -6.73
CA SER A 201 13.85 2.76 -5.35
C SER A 201 15.32 2.80 -4.91
N LYS A 202 16.20 2.06 -5.61
CA LYS A 202 17.63 2.02 -5.34
C LYS A 202 18.39 3.21 -5.92
N THR A 203 18.06 3.62 -7.15
CA THR A 203 18.78 4.72 -7.83
C THR A 203 18.05 6.06 -7.70
N GLY A 204 16.79 6.06 -7.28
CA GLY A 204 15.92 7.23 -7.24
C GLY A 204 15.24 7.54 -8.58
N GLU A 205 15.48 6.73 -9.62
CA GLU A 205 14.82 6.89 -10.92
C GLU A 205 13.30 6.83 -10.76
N GLY A 206 12.60 7.81 -11.35
CA GLY A 206 11.13 7.87 -11.37
C GLY A 206 10.47 8.32 -10.06
N ILE A 207 11.21 8.43 -8.95
CA ILE A 207 10.66 8.80 -7.64
C ILE A 207 10.05 10.21 -7.65
N ASP A 208 10.72 11.19 -8.27
CA ASP A 208 10.21 12.57 -8.31
C ASP A 208 8.88 12.67 -9.07
N LYS A 209 8.73 11.90 -10.17
CA LYS A 209 7.46 11.83 -10.93
C LYS A 209 6.35 11.15 -10.14
N LEU A 210 6.69 10.13 -9.34
CA LEU A 210 5.75 9.46 -8.47
C LEU A 210 5.26 10.40 -7.36
N LEU A 211 6.16 11.18 -6.74
CA LEU A 211 5.81 12.19 -5.73
C LEU A 211 4.86 13.26 -6.29
N GLU A 212 5.14 13.78 -7.49
CA GLU A 212 4.26 14.72 -8.17
C GLU A 212 2.84 14.15 -8.36
N ALA A 213 2.74 12.89 -8.80
CA ALA A 213 1.46 12.22 -8.98
C ALA A 213 0.71 11.93 -7.67
N LEU A 214 1.44 11.83 -6.56
CA LEU A 214 0.89 11.71 -5.21
C LEU A 214 0.53 13.08 -4.59
N GLY A 215 0.92 14.18 -5.22
CA GLY A 215 0.71 15.54 -4.71
C GLY A 215 1.63 15.93 -3.56
N LEU A 216 2.85 15.35 -3.49
CA LEU A 216 3.82 15.55 -2.41
C LEU A 216 4.99 16.45 -2.85
#